data_AF-A0A1G8ED80-F1
#
_entry.id   AF-A0A1G8ED80-F1
#
_cell.length_a   1.000
_cell.length_b   1.000
_cell.length_c   1.000
_cell.angle_alpha   90.00
_cell.angle_beta   90.00
_cell.angle_gamma   90.00
#
_symmetry.space_group_name_H-M   'P 1'
#
loop_
_entity.id
_entity.type
_entity.pdbx_description
1 polymer ?
#
loop_
_entity_poly.entity_id
_entity_poly.type
_entity_poly.pdbx_seq_one_letter_code
_entity_poly.pdbx_strand_id
1 'polypeptide(L)'
;MVIVVENVPPRLRGRLAVWLLEVRAGVYVGVYGRRTREMIWQQVLDNIGQGSGVLAFSAPTDAGFEIDTCGPNRRLPVDYDGFRLVAFQPRDAAVERPEVSGPDTPGDESNAATKMEANIETNIETGPGRTP
;
A
#
# COMPACT_ATOMS: atom_id res chain seq x y z
N MET A 1 -3.62 -10.79 25.01
CA MET A 1 -3.08 -10.32 23.72
C MET A 1 -3.80 -11.02 22.59
N VAL A 2 -3.94 -10.35 21.46
CA VAL A 2 -4.53 -10.87 20.23
C VAL A 2 -3.57 -10.58 19.09
N ILE A 3 -3.31 -11.58 18.23
CA ILE A 3 -2.58 -11.41 16.98
C ILE A 3 -3.51 -11.72 15.82
N VAL A 4 -3.59 -10.81 14.86
CA VAL A 4 -4.28 -10.99 13.60
C VAL A 4 -3.25 -11.03 12.48
N VAL A 5 -3.35 -11.99 11.58
CA VAL A 5 -2.47 -12.11 10.41
C VAL A 5 -3.26 -12.39 9.13
N GLU A 6 -2.88 -11.73 8.04
CA GLU A 6 -3.50 -11.88 6.73
C GLU A 6 -2.43 -12.18 5.67
N ASN A 7 -2.73 -13.07 4.72
CA ASN A 7 -1.82 -13.43 3.61
C ASN A 7 -0.39 -13.85 4.05
N VAL A 8 -0.27 -14.49 5.22
CA VAL A 8 1.04 -14.93 5.76
C VAL A 8 1.43 -16.35 5.32
N PRO A 9 2.74 -16.66 5.27
CA PRO A 9 3.23 -18.02 5.00
C PRO A 9 2.63 -19.07 5.97
N PRO A 10 2.26 -20.28 5.51
CA PRO A 10 1.69 -21.33 6.39
C PRO A 10 2.56 -21.68 7.60
N ARG A 11 3.89 -21.60 7.45
CA ARG A 11 4.85 -21.81 8.55
C ARG A 11 4.66 -20.86 9.73
N LEU A 12 4.25 -19.60 9.50
CA LEU A 12 3.99 -18.65 10.56
C LEU A 12 2.70 -19.00 11.32
N ARG A 13 1.66 -19.46 10.62
CA ARG A 13 0.42 -19.94 11.25
C ARG A 13 0.68 -21.09 12.23
N GLY A 14 1.41 -22.11 11.76
CA GLY A 14 1.80 -23.23 12.60
C GLY A 14 2.68 -22.80 13.79
N ARG A 15 3.59 -21.84 13.57
CA ARG A 15 4.44 -21.27 14.63
C ARG A 15 3.61 -20.56 15.71
N LEU A 16 2.63 -19.75 15.33
CA LEU A 16 1.75 -19.04 16.28
C LEU A 16 0.87 -20.01 17.07
N ALA A 17 0.37 -21.07 16.43
CA ALA A 17 -0.45 -22.10 17.06
C ALA A 17 0.29 -22.89 18.16
N VAL A 18 1.62 -22.80 18.27
CA VAL A 18 2.39 -23.39 19.38
C VAL A 18 2.10 -22.69 20.72
N TRP A 19 1.84 -21.38 20.68
CA TRP A 19 1.64 -20.56 21.90
C TRP A 19 0.24 -20.00 22.03
N LEU A 20 -0.49 -19.82 20.92
CA LEU A 20 -1.75 -19.11 20.91
C LEU A 20 -2.87 -20.00 20.37
N LEU A 21 -4.07 -19.76 20.86
CA LEU A 21 -5.26 -20.41 20.34
C LEU A 21 -5.77 -19.68 19.09
N GLU A 22 -5.86 -20.38 17.97
CA GLU A 22 -6.48 -19.84 16.75
C GLU A 22 -8.02 -19.96 16.84
N VAL A 23 -8.70 -18.84 17.08
CA VAL A 23 -10.17 -18.82 17.26
C VAL A 23 -10.92 -18.61 15.94
N ARG A 24 -10.25 -18.02 14.95
CA ARG A 24 -10.66 -17.86 13.56
C ARG A 24 -9.41 -17.86 12.67
N ALA A 25 -9.59 -18.09 11.38
CA ALA A 25 -8.48 -18.08 10.43
C ALA A 25 -7.64 -16.80 10.55
N GLY A 26 -6.39 -16.94 10.98
CA GLY A 26 -5.48 -15.82 11.19
C GLY A 26 -5.72 -14.99 12.46
N VAL A 27 -6.60 -15.40 13.37
CA VAL A 27 -6.89 -14.70 14.64
C VAL A 27 -6.48 -15.58 15.81
N TYR A 28 -5.45 -15.14 16.53
CA TYR A 28 -4.79 -15.87 17.59
C TYR A 28 -4.94 -15.13 18.93
N VAL A 29 -5.30 -15.85 19.99
CA VAL A 29 -5.53 -15.27 21.32
C VAL A 29 -4.66 -15.99 22.36
N GLY A 30 -4.10 -15.23 23.30
CA GLY A 30 -3.37 -15.76 24.45
C GLY A 30 -3.17 -14.72 25.55
N VAL A 31 -2.75 -15.17 26.73
CA VAL A 31 -2.47 -14.31 27.89
C VAL A 31 -1.01 -14.51 28.28
N TYR A 32 -0.19 -13.49 28.00
CA TYR A 32 1.24 -13.52 28.23
C TYR A 32 1.75 -12.17 28.71
N GLY A 33 2.78 -12.19 29.56
CA GLY A 33 3.50 -11.00 29.97
C GLY A 33 4.39 -10.43 28.86
N ARG A 34 4.95 -9.23 29.10
CA ARG A 34 5.73 -8.44 28.15
C ARG A 34 6.79 -9.25 27.39
N ARG A 35 7.67 -9.97 28.11
CA ARG A 35 8.78 -10.73 27.52
C ARG A 35 8.32 -11.76 26.50
N THR A 36 7.35 -12.59 26.86
CA THR A 36 6.84 -13.65 25.98
C THR A 36 6.06 -13.05 24.81
N ARG A 37 5.28 -11.98 25.05
CA ARG A 37 4.61 -11.23 23.99
C ARG A 37 5.61 -10.70 22.95
N GLU A 38 6.68 -10.04 23.40
CA GLU A 38 7.72 -9.48 22.53
C GLU A 38 8.44 -10.57 21.73
N MET A 39 8.76 -11.71 22.38
CA MET A 39 9.31 -12.87 21.69
C MET A 39 8.36 -13.41 20.60
N ILE A 40 7.07 -13.58 20.90
CA ILE A 40 6.07 -14.04 19.92
C ILE A 40 5.94 -13.01 18.80
N TRP A 41 5.93 -11.72 19.11
CA TRP A 41 5.83 -10.66 18.11
C TRP A 41 7.03 -10.65 17.17
N GLN A 42 8.24 -10.86 17.69
CA GLN A 42 9.44 -10.98 16.86
C GLN A 42 9.31 -12.14 15.86
N GLN A 43 8.71 -13.27 16.25
CA GLN A 43 8.45 -14.37 15.32
C GLN A 43 7.54 -13.94 14.16
N VAL A 44 6.56 -13.08 14.42
CA VAL A 44 5.70 -12.51 13.38
C VAL A 44 6.52 -11.62 12.46
N LEU A 45 7.25 -10.64 13.02
CA LEU A 45 8.06 -9.70 12.25
C LEU A 45 9.04 -10.40 11.31
N ASP A 46 9.74 -11.42 11.81
CA ASP A 46 10.76 -12.16 11.05
C ASP A 46 10.17 -13.05 9.94
N ASN A 47 8.88 -13.41 10.04
CA ASN A 47 8.27 -14.44 9.18
C ASN A 47 7.01 -13.97 8.45
N ILE A 48 6.67 -12.67 8.50
CA ILE A 48 5.43 -12.13 7.93
C ILE A 48 5.39 -12.25 6.39
N GLY A 49 6.55 -12.18 5.73
CA GLY A 49 6.65 -12.22 4.27
C GLY A 49 5.95 -11.02 3.63
N GLN A 50 5.02 -11.28 2.71
CA GLN A 50 4.18 -10.26 2.05
C GLN A 50 2.80 -10.09 2.73
N GLY A 51 2.59 -10.77 3.85
CA GLY A 51 1.37 -10.65 4.64
C GLY A 51 1.38 -9.42 5.55
N SER A 52 0.28 -9.23 6.27
CA SER A 52 0.15 -8.18 7.27
C SER A 52 -0.14 -8.78 8.64
N GLY A 53 0.26 -8.06 9.68
CA GLY A 53 0.10 -8.49 11.07
C GLY A 53 -0.33 -7.34 11.95
N VAL A 54 -1.20 -7.62 12.91
CA VAL A 54 -1.61 -6.71 13.98
C VAL A 54 -1.47 -7.44 15.30
N LEU A 55 -0.79 -6.82 16.26
CA LEU A 55 -0.74 -7.26 17.65
C LEU A 55 -1.50 -6.25 18.49
N ALA A 56 -2.48 -6.71 19.26
CA ALA A 56 -3.13 -5.93 20.31
C ALA A 56 -2.83 -6.54 21.68
N PHE A 57 -2.47 -5.74 22.67
CA PHE A 57 -2.17 -6.19 24.02
C PHE A 57 -2.63 -5.20 25.07
N SER A 58 -2.90 -5.69 26.29
CA SER A 58 -3.25 -4.83 27.41
C SER A 58 -2.06 -3.96 27.81
N ALA A 59 -2.31 -2.68 27.99
CA ALA A 59 -1.34 -1.66 28.34
C ALA A 59 -1.98 -0.68 29.35
N PRO A 60 -1.19 -0.03 30.22
CA PRO A 60 -1.70 0.96 31.18
C PRO A 60 -1.93 2.31 30.50
N THR A 61 -2.75 2.33 29.46
CA THR A 61 -3.20 3.51 28.72
C THR A 61 -4.70 3.72 28.96
N ASP A 62 -5.24 4.90 28.62
CA ASP A 62 -6.66 5.21 28.82
C ASP A 62 -7.59 4.25 28.04
N ALA A 63 -7.13 3.76 26.89
CA ALA A 63 -7.84 2.74 26.11
C ALA A 63 -7.74 1.32 26.70
N GLY A 64 -6.81 1.09 27.64
CA GLY A 64 -6.53 -0.22 28.23
C GLY A 64 -5.74 -1.18 27.33
N PHE A 65 -5.32 -0.71 26.15
CA PHE A 65 -4.55 -1.50 25.19
C PHE A 65 -3.64 -0.64 24.32
N GLU A 66 -2.66 -1.30 23.71
CA GLU A 66 -1.86 -0.77 22.62
C GLU A 66 -1.89 -1.74 21.43
N ILE A 67 -1.56 -1.20 20.26
CA ILE A 67 -1.51 -1.92 19.00
C ILE A 67 -0.16 -1.68 18.32
N ASP A 68 0.43 -2.77 17.83
CA ASP A 68 1.55 -2.77 16.88
C ASP A 68 1.10 -3.40 15.56
N THR A 69 1.68 -2.94 14.45
CA THR A 69 1.35 -3.45 13.11
C THR A 69 2.61 -3.71 12.30
N CYS A 70 2.54 -4.63 11.34
CA CYS A 70 3.58 -4.87 10.36
C CYS A 70 3.00 -5.29 9.00
N GLY A 71 3.79 -5.12 7.95
CA GLY A 71 3.38 -5.41 6.59
C GLY A 71 2.37 -4.40 6.02
N PRO A 72 1.91 -4.61 4.77
CA PRO A 72 0.98 -3.72 4.11
C PRO A 72 -0.40 -3.76 4.78
N ASN A 73 -0.84 -2.64 5.34
CA ASN A 73 -2.15 -2.51 5.95
C ASN A 73 -2.77 -1.15 5.64
N ARG A 74 -4.04 -1.15 5.21
CA ARG A 74 -4.83 0.07 5.00
C ARG A 74 -5.43 0.62 6.28
N ARG A 75 -5.32 -0.11 7.39
CA ARG A 75 -5.72 0.26 8.74
C ARG A 75 -4.48 0.61 9.53
N LEU A 76 -4.12 1.89 9.53
CA LEU A 76 -2.92 2.35 10.22
C LEU A 76 -3.30 2.95 11.59
N PRO A 77 -2.55 2.63 12.65
CA PRO A 77 -2.68 3.32 13.92
C PRO A 77 -2.41 4.82 13.75
N VAL A 78 -3.29 5.66 14.26
CA VAL A 78 -3.11 7.12 14.29
C VAL A 78 -3.35 7.61 15.71
N ASP A 79 -2.56 8.60 16.13
CA ASP A 79 -2.80 9.31 17.38
C ASP A 79 -3.80 10.44 17.13
N TYR A 80 -4.86 10.48 17.94
CA TYR A 80 -5.84 11.56 17.92
C TYR A 80 -6.13 11.96 19.36
N ASP A 81 -5.56 13.10 19.78
CA ASP A 81 -5.72 13.65 21.14
C ASP A 81 -5.34 12.64 22.23
N GLY A 82 -4.23 11.91 22.04
CA GLY A 82 -3.76 10.89 22.98
C GLY A 82 -4.46 9.53 22.88
N PHE A 83 -5.48 9.40 22.02
CA PHE A 83 -6.11 8.11 21.72
C PHE A 83 -5.49 7.47 20.49
N ARG A 84 -5.05 6.22 20.62
CA ARG A 84 -4.61 5.39 19.50
C ARG A 84 -5.82 4.83 18.75
N LEU A 85 -6.18 5.47 17.64
CA LEU A 85 -7.28 5.09 16.75
C LEU A 85 -6.75 4.39 15.48
N VAL A 86 -7.66 4.00 14.58
CA VAL A 86 -7.32 3.36 13.31
C VAL A 86 -7.87 4.20 12.16
N ALA A 87 -6.98 4.76 11.34
CA ALA A 87 -7.35 5.41 10.09
C ALA A 87 -7.49 4.36 8.97
N PHE A 88 -8.56 4.45 8.18
CA PHE A 88 -8.76 3.59 7.02
C PHE A 88 -8.39 4.33 5.73
N GLN A 89 -7.25 3.97 5.15
CA GLN A 89 -6.74 4.61 3.95
C GLN A 89 -7.55 4.20 2.71
N PRO A 90 -7.85 5.13 1.78
CA PRO A 90 -8.40 4.82 0.45
C PRO A 90 -7.53 3.81 -0.30
N ARG A 91 -8.12 3.06 -1.25
CA ARG A 91 -7.36 2.09 -2.08
C ARG A 91 -6.34 2.77 -3.00
N ASP A 92 -6.61 4.02 -3.38
CA ASP A 92 -5.92 4.71 -4.48
C ASP A 92 -5.02 5.88 -4.02
N ALA A 93 -4.75 6.02 -2.72
CA ALA A 93 -3.97 7.15 -2.18
C ALA A 93 -2.48 7.16 -2.59
N ALA A 94 -2.06 6.29 -3.50
CA ALA A 94 -0.71 6.23 -4.05
C ALA A 94 -0.62 6.63 -5.54
N VAL A 95 -1.63 7.31 -6.08
CA VAL A 95 -1.49 8.00 -7.38
C VAL A 95 -2.10 9.39 -7.26
N GLU A 96 -1.29 10.38 -6.89
CA GLU A 96 -1.49 11.73 -7.43
C GLU A 96 -1.50 11.58 -8.94
N ARG A 97 -2.70 11.53 -9.51
CA ARG A 97 -2.87 11.66 -10.96
C ARG A 97 -2.35 13.07 -11.24
N PRO A 98 -1.27 13.25 -12.04
CA PRO A 98 -0.87 14.60 -12.38
C PRO A 98 -2.07 15.26 -13.04
N GLU A 99 -2.46 16.43 -12.53
CA GLU A 99 -3.52 17.22 -13.13
C GLU A 99 -3.17 17.40 -14.60
N VAL A 100 -3.94 16.74 -15.47
CA VAL A 100 -3.85 16.99 -16.90
C VAL A 100 -4.41 18.39 -17.10
N SER A 101 -3.51 19.36 -17.17
CA SER A 101 -3.78 20.69 -17.71
C SER A 101 -4.01 20.54 -19.21
N GLY A 102 -5.25 20.22 -19.59
CA GLY A 102 -5.67 20.34 -20.98
C GLY A 102 -5.94 21.81 -21.31
N PRO A 103 -5.33 22.40 -22.37
CA PRO A 103 -6.04 23.41 -23.11
C PRO A 103 -7.06 22.69 -23.99
N ASP A 104 -8.32 23.10 -23.91
CA ASP A 104 -9.23 23.24 -25.05
C ASP A 104 -10.69 23.24 -24.56
N THR A 105 -11.11 24.42 -24.12
CA THR A 105 -12.50 24.86 -24.32
C THR A 105 -12.74 24.93 -25.83
N PRO A 106 -13.90 24.49 -26.36
CA PRO A 106 -14.20 24.65 -27.79
C PRO A 106 -14.32 26.14 -28.09
N GLY A 107 -13.30 26.70 -28.75
CA GLY A 107 -13.30 28.06 -29.27
C GLY A 107 -13.83 28.07 -30.70
N ASP A 108 -14.91 28.80 -30.89
CA ASP A 108 -15.43 29.42 -32.11
C ASP A 108 -14.94 28.92 -33.48
N GLU A 109 -15.89 28.39 -34.25
CA GLU A 109 -15.84 28.26 -35.71
C GLU A 109 -15.64 29.62 -36.39
N SER A 110 -14.41 30.10 -36.52
CA SER A 110 -14.08 31.24 -37.41
C SER A 110 -12.58 31.42 -37.63
N ASN A 111 -11.88 30.44 -38.23
CA ASN A 111 -10.85 30.72 -39.25
C ASN A 111 -10.29 29.43 -39.90
N ALA A 112 -11.07 28.85 -40.82
CA ALA A 112 -10.60 27.79 -41.72
C ALA A 112 -10.31 28.37 -43.11
N ALA A 113 -9.27 29.21 -43.23
CA ALA A 113 -8.63 29.57 -44.49
C ALA A 113 -7.38 30.40 -44.17
N THR A 114 -6.27 30.17 -44.87
CA THR A 114 -4.99 30.91 -44.73
C THR A 114 -3.95 30.30 -43.77
N LYS A 115 -3.57 29.03 -44.02
CA LYS A 115 -2.15 28.59 -44.06
C LYS A 115 -2.04 27.13 -44.51
N MET A 116 -2.70 26.85 -45.63
CA MET A 116 -2.20 25.86 -46.59
C MET A 116 -1.19 26.64 -47.45
N GLU A 117 -0.06 26.04 -47.82
CA GLU A 117 1.10 26.65 -48.51
C GLU A 117 2.19 27.22 -47.59
N ALA A 118 3.10 26.33 -47.16
CA ALA A 118 4.55 26.55 -47.08
C ALA A 118 5.19 25.48 -46.18
N ASN A 119 5.25 24.22 -46.64
CA ASN A 119 6.23 23.27 -46.09
C ASN A 119 6.49 22.03 -46.97
N ILE A 120 6.06 22.03 -48.22
CA ILE A 120 6.38 20.98 -49.18
C ILE A 120 7.44 21.55 -50.11
N GLU A 121 8.68 21.55 -49.65
CA GLU A 121 9.91 21.52 -50.46
C GLU A 121 11.07 21.67 -49.49
N THR A 122 11.80 20.58 -49.27
CA THR A 122 13.25 20.47 -49.05
C THR A 122 13.50 19.22 -48.19
N ASN A 123 13.60 18.06 -48.85
CA ASN A 123 14.47 16.94 -48.45
C ASN A 123 14.26 15.74 -49.39
N ILE A 124 14.72 15.91 -50.63
CA ILE A 124 15.08 14.79 -51.50
C ILE A 124 16.49 15.11 -51.99
N GLU A 125 17.51 14.48 -51.41
CA GLU A 125 18.75 14.08 -52.09
C GLU A 125 19.70 13.35 -51.11
N THR A 126 19.77 12.03 -51.23
CA THR A 126 21.01 11.27 -51.01
C THR A 126 20.97 10.10 -51.97
N GLY A 127 21.90 10.12 -52.94
CA GLY A 127 22.04 9.13 -54.00
C GLY A 127 22.79 7.84 -53.56
N PRO A 128 23.37 7.08 -54.49
CA PRO A 128 22.79 5.81 -54.91
C PRO A 128 23.68 4.60 -54.60
N GLY A 129 23.06 3.45 -54.27
CA GLY A 129 23.73 2.14 -54.25
C GLY A 129 23.22 1.27 -55.40
N ARG A 130 24.05 1.03 -56.41
CA ARG A 130 23.79 0.12 -57.53
C ARG A 130 24.48 -1.23 -57.27
N THR A 131 23.73 -2.27 -57.63
CA THR A 131 23.89 -3.74 -57.71
C THR A 131 25.14 -4.26 -58.46
N PRO A 132 25.34 -5.60 -58.61
CA PRO A 132 24.51 -6.76 -58.19
C PRO A 132 25.17 -7.75 -57.21
#